data_AF-A0A6L8VC05-F1
#
_entry.id   AF-A0A6L8VC05-F1
#
_cell.length_a   1.000
_cell.length_b   1.000
_cell.length_c   1.000
_cell.angle_alpha   90.00
_cell.angle_beta   90.00
_cell.angle_gamma   90.00
#
_symmetry.space_group_name_H-M   'P 1'
#
loop_
_entity.id
_entity.type
_entity.pdbx_description
1 polymer ?
#
loop_
_entity_poly.entity_id
_entity_poly.type
_entity_poly.pdbx_seq_one_letter_code
_entity_poly.pdbx_strand_id
1 'polypeptide(L)' 'MKNRVLVIKMNLLPWYNELNDDLEINHPAFPGPVKTKILLFGEFSIVAINRFETRLRQVIQQSDEKKPPKTVK' A
#
# COMPACT_ATOMS: atom_id res chain seq x y z
N MET A 1 -6.61 15.27 6.43
CA MET A 1 -6.88 13.81 6.41
C MET A 1 -5.67 13.11 7.01
N LYS A 2 -5.86 12.14 7.93
CA LYS A 2 -4.73 11.53 8.66
C LYS A 2 -4.04 10.49 7.78
N ASN A 3 -2.76 10.71 7.47
CA ASN A 3 -1.89 9.72 6.83
C ASN A 3 -1.80 8.49 7.73
N ARG A 4 -2.55 7.42 7.40
CA ARG A 4 -2.51 6.17 8.16
C ARG A 4 -1.29 5.36 7.76
N VAL A 5 -0.60 4.81 8.74
CA VAL A 5 0.56 3.92 8.55
C VAL A 5 0.24 2.58 9.20
N LEU A 6 0.35 1.50 8.42
CA LEU A 6 0.30 0.14 8.90
C LEU A 6 1.73 -0.33 9.20
N VAL A 7 1.97 -0.75 10.44
CA VAL A 7 3.24 -1.33 10.87
C VAL A 7 3.06 -2.84 11.04
N ILE A 8 3.80 -3.61 10.25
CA ILE A 8 3.81 -5.07 10.30
C ILE A 8 5.14 -5.47 10.92
N LYS A 9 5.14 -6.10 12.10
CA LYS A 9 6.35 -6.58 12.80
C LYS A 9 6.94 -7.84 12.14
N MET A 10 7.24 -7.72 10.85
CA MET A 10 7.80 -8.77 10.02
C MET A 10 8.59 -8.14 8.86
N ASN A 11 9.67 -8.80 8.46
CA ASN A 11 10.39 -8.49 7.24
C ASN A 11 9.61 -9.05 6.04
N LEU A 12 9.07 -8.17 5.19
CA LEU A 12 8.37 -8.54 3.97
C LEU A 12 9.24 -8.41 2.70
N LEU A 13 10.53 -8.14 2.84
CA LEU A 13 11.49 -8.06 1.74
C LEU A 13 11.45 -9.29 0.81
N PRO A 14 11.27 -10.54 1.29
CA PRO A 14 11.18 -11.70 0.40
C PRO A 14 10.03 -11.65 -0.62
N TRP A 15 9.03 -10.81 -0.39
CA TRP A 15 7.89 -10.61 -1.29
C TRP A 15 7.87 -9.20 -1.90
N TYR A 16 8.94 -8.42 -1.71
CA TYR A 16 9.05 -7.08 -2.27
C TYR A 16 9.61 -7.14 -3.69
N ASN A 17 8.90 -6.48 -4.62
CA ASN A 17 9.35 -6.30 -5.98
C ASN A 17 10.01 -4.93 -6.14
N GLU A 18 11.33 -4.91 -6.22
CA GLU A 18 12.14 -3.69 -6.36
C GLU A 18 11.88 -2.95 -7.69
N LEU A 19 11.40 -3.63 -8.73
CA LEU A 19 11.17 -3.01 -10.04
C LEU A 19 9.89 -2.15 -10.07
N ASN A 20 8.87 -2.59 -9.34
CA ASN A 20 7.53 -1.97 -9.36
C ASN A 20 7.15 -1.32 -8.02
N ASP A 21 8.02 -1.38 -7.01
CA ASP A 21 7.77 -0.93 -5.64
C ASP A 21 6.48 -1.53 -5.04
N ASP A 22 6.28 -2.84 -5.23
CA ASP A 22 5.08 -3.57 -4.76
C ASP A 22 5.40 -4.73 -3.81
N LEU A 23 4.36 -5.23 -3.12
CA LEU A 23 4.42 -6.50 -2.40
C LEU A 23 3.60 -7.55 -3.13
N GLU A 24 4.20 -8.71 -3.42
CA GLU A 24 3.55 -9.87 -4.02
C GLU A 24 2.69 -10.63 -3.00
N ILE A 25 1.65 -9.98 -2.47
CA ILE A 25 0.77 -10.51 -1.41
C ILE A 25 -0.07 -11.73 -1.83
N ASN A 26 -0.08 -12.04 -3.12
CA ASN A 26 -0.79 -13.19 -3.69
C ASN A 26 0.08 -14.44 -3.81
N HIS A 27 1.38 -14.34 -3.51
CA HIS A 27 2.27 -15.49 -3.52
C HIS A 27 1.75 -16.59 -2.56
N PRO A 28 1.74 -17.88 -2.93
CA PRO A 28 1.18 -18.96 -2.09
C PRO A 28 1.85 -19.09 -0.71
N ALA A 29 3.13 -18.77 -0.63
CA ALA A 29 3.90 -18.77 0.63
C ALA A 29 3.78 -17.46 1.45
N PHE A 30 2.97 -16.49 1.00
CA PHE A 30 2.80 -15.23 1.72
C PHE A 30 2.03 -15.45 3.04
N PRO A 31 2.43 -14.84 4.17
CA PRO A 31 1.75 -15.06 5.45
C PRO A 31 0.29 -14.59 5.44
N GLY A 32 -0.65 -15.54 5.51
CA GLY A 32 -2.09 -15.28 5.46
C GLY A 32 -2.58 -14.16 6.41
N PRO A 33 -2.21 -14.16 7.70
CA PRO A 33 -2.61 -13.09 8.63
C PRO A 33 -2.12 -11.70 8.22
N VAL A 34 -0.94 -11.62 7.57
CA VAL A 34 -0.39 -10.35 7.06
C VAL A 34 -1.15 -9.92 5.81
N LYS A 35 -1.44 -10.85 4.90
CA LYS A 35 -2.25 -10.60 3.70
C LYS A 35 -3.59 -9.98 4.07
N THR A 36 -4.32 -10.58 5.01
CA THR A 36 -5.61 -10.04 5.46
C THR A 36 -5.50 -8.61 5.99
N LYS A 37 -4.45 -8.29 6.76
CA LYS A 37 -4.22 -6.92 7.26
C LYS A 37 -3.95 -5.93 6.13
N ILE A 38 -3.13 -6.31 5.16
CA ILE A 38 -2.80 -5.46 4.00
C ILE A 38 -4.07 -5.22 3.16
N LEU A 39 -4.86 -6.27 2.90
CA LEU A 39 -6.12 -6.15 2.15
C LEU A 39 -7.14 -5.24 2.86
N LEU A 40 -7.29 -5.37 4.18
CA LEU A 40 -8.16 -4.48 4.97
C LEU A 40 -7.64 -3.03 5.02
N PHE A 41 -6.34 -2.83 4.87
CA PHE A 41 -5.72 -1.50 4.86
C PHE A 41 -5.97 -0.76 3.53
N GLY A 42 -6.22 -1.49 2.45
CA GLY A 42 -6.50 -0.95 1.12
C GLY A 42 -5.24 -0.56 0.37
N GLU A 43 -5.35 0.35 -0.59
CA GLU A 43 -4.21 0.84 -1.39
C GLU A 43 -3.12 1.46 -0.49
N PHE A 44 -1.87 1.09 -0.75
CA PHE A 44 -0.74 1.51 0.04
C PHE A 44 0.50 1.78 -0.80
N SER A 45 1.43 2.51 -0.21
CA SER A 45 2.81 2.70 -0.67
C SER A 45 3.76 2.18 0.40
N ILE A 46 4.90 1.63 -0.02
CA ILE A 46 5.91 1.10 0.88
C ILE A 46 6.74 2.26 1.40
N VAL A 47 6.84 2.39 2.73
CA VAL A 47 7.62 3.46 3.37
C VAL A 47 8.98 2.95 3.78
N ALA A 48 9.04 1.75 4.35
CA ALA A 48 10.27 1.14 4.80
C ALA A 48 10.08 -0.38 4.96
N ILE A 49 11.11 -1.13 4.60
CA ILE A 49 11.23 -2.55 4.90
C ILE A 49 12.58 -2.74 5.60
N ASN A 50 12.58 -3.38 6.77
CA ASN A 50 13.80 -3.76 7.46
C ASN A 50 13.67 -5.16 8.08
N ARG A 51 14.74 -5.62 8.74
CA ARG A 51 14.80 -6.95 9.36
C ARG A 51 13.68 -7.23 10.37
N PHE A 52 13.15 -6.20 11.02
CA PHE A 52 12.20 -6.34 12.13
C PHE A 52 10.77 -5.97 11.74
N GLU A 53 10.59 -5.05 10.80
CA GLU A 53 9.28 -4.55 10.43
C GLU A 53 9.20 -3.99 9.01
N THR A 54 7.97 -4.00 8.50
CA THR A 54 7.57 -3.35 7.26
C THR A 54 6.53 -2.28 7.56
N ARG A 55 6.70 -1.10 6.97
CA ARG A 55 5.81 0.06 7.15
C ARG A 55 5.16 0.41 5.83
N LEU A 56 3.83 0.43 5.80
CA LEU A 56 3.03 0.77 4.64
C LEU A 56 2.22 2.03 4.95
N ARG A 57 2.18 2.99 4.02
CA ARG A 57 1.35 4.20 4.14
C ARG A 57 0.13 4.04 3.25
N GLN A 58 -1.05 4.33 3.78
CA GLN A 58 -2.28 4.29 3.01
C GLN A 58 -2.24 5.37 1.92
N VAL A 59 -2.49 4.98 0.67
CA VAL A 59 -2.70 5.92 -0.43
C VAL A 59 -4.14 6.40 -0.31
N ILE A 60 -4.32 7.64 0.13
CA ILE A 60 -5.63 8.28 0.06
C ILE A 60 -5.75 8.73 -1.38
N GLN A 61 -6.54 8.02 -2.20
CA GLN A 61 -7.05 8.60 -3.43
C GLN A 61 -7.86 9.83 -3.00
N GLN A 62 -7.23 11.01 -3.03
CA GLN A 62 -7.99 12.23 -3.24
C GLN A 62 -8.58 12.04 -4.64
N SER A 63 -9.85 11.66 -4.69
CA SER A 63 -10.64 11.86 -5.88
C SER A 63 -10.51 13.34 -6.22
N ASP A 64 -9.71 13.65 -7.23
CA ASP A 64 -9.59 14.98 -7.78
C ASP A 64 -11.01 15.39 -8.20
N GLU A 65 -11.57 16.33 -7.45
CA GLU A 65 -12.88 16.89 -7.67
C GLU A 65 -12.84 17.66 -9.00
N LYS A 66 -13.54 17.12 -10.01
CA LYS A 66 -14.18 17.83 -11.13
C LYS A 66 -13.41 18.98 -11.80
N LYS A 67 -13.10 18.79 -13.09
CA LYS A 67 -13.32 19.84 -14.09
C LYS A 67 -14.34 19.38 -15.13
N PRO A 68 -15.60 19.86 -15.13
CA PRO A 68 -16.39 19.82 -16.35
C PRO A 68 -15.70 20.74 -17.39
N PRO A 69 -15.66 20.35 -18.68
CA PRO A 69 -15.21 21.27 -19.71
C PRO A 69 -16.14 22.49 -19.71
N LYS A 70 -15.54 23.68 -19.63
CA LYS A 70 -16.26 24.95 -19.81
C LYS A 70 -16.99 24.91 -21.15
N THR A 71 -18.32 25.00 -21.13
CA THR A 71 -19.10 25.36 -22.31
C THR A 71 -18.66 26.75 -22.76
N VAL A 72 -17.97 26.82 -23.89
CA VAL A 72 -17.71 28.08 -24.58
C VAL A 72 -19.02 28.47 -25.27
N LYS A 73 -19.45 29.71 -25.03
CA LYS A 73 -20.64 30.33 -25.61
C LYS A 73 -20.51 30.50 -27.12
#